data_AF-A0A371AUL7-F1
#
_entry.id   AF-A0A371AUL7-F1
#
_cell.length_a   1.000
_cell.length_b   1.000
_cell.length_c   1.000
_cell.angle_alpha   90.00
_cell.angle_beta   90.00
_cell.angle_gamma   90.00
#
_symmetry.space_group_name_H-M   'P 1'
#
loop_
_entity.id
_entity.type
_entity.pdbx_description
1 polymer ?
#
loop_
_entity_poly.entity_id
_entity_poly.type
_entity_poly.pdbx_seq_one_letter_code
_entity_poly.pdbx_strand_id
1 'polypeptide(L)'
;MACRCNDIAGCKADIEDLKTAKGYLTELITLDTQVEQGLTAIVGYSQSAFTTKNLDLLEGNEKKVNDQVTSTLSNILTRIETEITTLETQSLVELEREDKQTHQEEKKNEA
;
A
#
# COMPACT_ATOMS: atom_id res chain seq x y z
N MET A 1 -29.08 -1.64 -23.77
CA MET A 1 -28.14 -0.52 -23.62
C MET A 1 -27.53 -0.62 -22.24
N ALA A 2 -26.24 -0.89 -22.14
CA ALA A 2 -25.58 -1.20 -20.87
C ALA A 2 -24.80 0.03 -20.37
N CYS A 3 -25.35 0.73 -19.37
CA CYS A 3 -24.67 1.72 -18.53
C CYS A 3 -23.38 1.09 -18.00
N ARG A 4 -22.20 1.73 -18.13
CA ARG A 4 -20.95 1.24 -17.51
C ARG A 4 -20.84 1.63 -16.03
N CYS A 5 -21.93 2.15 -15.49
CA CYS A 5 -22.12 2.63 -14.13
C CYS A 5 -21.69 1.62 -13.06
N ASN A 6 -21.93 0.32 -13.30
CA ASN A 6 -21.46 -0.74 -12.40
C ASN A 6 -19.94 -0.95 -12.47
N ASP A 7 -19.34 -0.90 -13.66
CA ASP A 7 -17.89 -1.05 -13.84
C ASP A 7 -17.15 0.15 -13.23
N ILE A 8 -17.68 1.36 -13.40
CA ILE A 8 -17.17 2.59 -12.79
C ILE A 8 -17.25 2.50 -11.26
N ALA A 9 -18.38 2.04 -10.72
CA ALA A 9 -18.54 1.86 -9.28
C ALA A 9 -17.58 0.79 -8.73
N GLY A 10 -17.41 -0.33 -9.44
CA GLY A 10 -16.43 -1.36 -9.09
C GLY A 10 -15.01 -0.84 -9.08
N CYS A 11 -14.59 -0.13 -10.13
CA CYS A 11 -13.26 0.46 -10.21
C CYS A 11 -13.00 1.47 -9.07
N LYS A 12 -14.01 2.27 -8.69
CA LYS A 12 -13.91 3.17 -7.53
C LYS A 12 -13.77 2.41 -6.21
N ALA A 13 -14.49 1.30 -6.05
CA ALA A 13 -14.37 0.44 -4.87
C ALA A 13 -12.96 -0.19 -4.78
N ASP A 14 -12.44 -0.72 -5.88
CA ASP A 14 -11.09 -1.31 -5.94
C ASP A 14 -10.01 -0.27 -5.56
N ILE A 15 -10.16 0.98 -6.02
CA ILE A 15 -9.26 2.09 -5.66
C ILE A 15 -9.30 2.35 -4.14
N GLU A 16 -10.49 2.38 -3.53
CA GLU A 16 -10.65 2.62 -2.09
C GLU A 16 -10.10 1.45 -1.25
N ASP A 17 -10.27 0.22 -1.70
CA ASP A 17 -9.68 -0.96 -1.06
C ASP A 17 -8.15 -0.90 -1.10
N LEU A 18 -7.57 -0.51 -2.23
CA LEU A 18 -6.13 -0.31 -2.37
C LEU A 18 -5.60 0.84 -1.48
N LYS A 19 -6.35 1.95 -1.36
CA LYS A 19 -6.01 3.05 -0.45
C LYS A 19 -6.05 2.60 1.01
N THR A 20 -7.03 1.78 1.38
CA THR A 20 -7.13 1.20 2.71
C THR A 20 -5.93 0.28 3.00
N ALA A 21 -5.58 -0.59 2.05
CA ALA A 21 -4.40 -1.44 2.15
C ALA A 21 -3.09 -0.64 2.29
N LYS A 22 -2.95 0.46 1.54
CA LYS A 22 -1.84 1.42 1.67
C LYS A 22 -1.75 2.00 3.09
N GLY A 23 -2.90 2.33 3.69
CA GLY A 23 -2.99 2.79 5.08
C GLY A 23 -2.39 1.78 6.06
N TYR A 24 -2.84 0.53 5.98
CA TYR A 24 -2.33 -0.55 6.85
C TYR A 24 -0.83 -0.80 6.68
N LEU A 25 -0.30 -0.75 5.46
CA LEU A 25 1.14 -0.89 5.23
C LEU A 25 1.95 0.26 5.84
N THR A 26 1.42 1.48 5.77
CA THR A 26 2.06 2.66 6.37
C THR A 26 2.12 2.54 7.90
N GLU A 27 1.04 2.07 8.51
CA GLU A 27 0.99 1.78 9.95
C GLU A 27 2.00 0.69 10.33
N LEU A 28 2.11 -0.36 9.51
CA LEU A 28 3.03 -1.47 9.76
C LEU A 28 4.50 -1.04 9.67
N ILE A 29 4.86 -0.20 8.70
CA ILE A 29 6.21 0.41 8.61
C ILE A 29 6.51 1.26 9.85
N THR A 30 5.51 2.02 10.34
CA THR A 30 5.65 2.83 11.54
C THR A 30 5.90 1.96 12.78
N LEU A 31 5.16 0.85 12.92
CA LEU A 31 5.35 -0.11 14.00
C LEU A 31 6.73 -0.77 13.95
N ASP A 32 7.19 -1.16 12.76
CA ASP A 32 8.53 -1.75 12.55
C ASP A 32 9.63 -0.79 13.03
N THR A 33 9.52 0.49 12.67
CA THR A 33 10.42 1.56 13.14
C THR A 33 10.40 1.72 14.67
N GLN A 34 9.22 1.63 15.30
CA GLN A 34 9.10 1.71 16.76
C GLN A 34 9.74 0.50 17.46
N VAL A 35 9.62 -0.70 16.87
CA VAL A 35 10.25 -1.92 17.38
C VAL A 35 11.77 -1.79 17.30
N GLU A 36 12.32 -1.32 16.18
CA GLU A 36 13.76 -1.05 16.01
C GLU A 36 14.28 -0.06 17.06
N GLN A 37 13.56 1.04 17.28
CA GLN A 37 13.92 2.03 18.31
C GLN A 37 13.88 1.42 19.73
N GLY A 38 12.86 0.60 20.02
CA GLY A 38 12.73 -0.10 21.29
C GLY A 38 13.86 -1.11 21.53
N LEU A 39 14.24 -1.86 20.50
CA LEU A 39 15.34 -2.82 20.56
C LEU A 39 16.69 -2.11 20.75
N THR A 40 16.93 -1.02 20.00
CA THR A 40 18.11 -0.17 20.17
C THR A 40 18.21 0.39 21.60
N ALA A 41 17.09 0.86 22.15
CA ALA A 41 17.03 1.35 23.52
C ALA A 41 17.34 0.25 24.54
N ILE A 42 16.77 -0.95 24.38
CA ILE A 42 17.06 -2.11 25.24
C ILE A 42 18.55 -2.43 25.18
N VAL A 43 19.17 -2.51 24.00
CA VAL A 43 20.61 -2.74 23.86
C VAL A 43 21.42 -1.66 24.62
N GLY A 44 21.05 -0.39 24.46
CA GLY A 44 21.68 0.73 25.15
C GLY A 44 21.59 0.64 26.68
N TYR A 45 20.44 0.28 27.23
CA TYR A 45 20.26 0.10 28.68
C TYR A 45 20.94 -1.16 29.23
N SER A 46 21.17 -2.14 28.38
CA SER A 46 21.61 -3.48 28.78
C SER A 46 23.09 -3.76 28.58
N GLN A 47 23.90 -2.75 28.24
CA GLN A 47 25.38 -2.90 28.19
C GLN A 47 25.98 -3.41 29.52
N SER A 48 25.25 -3.26 30.63
CA SER A 48 25.61 -3.81 31.95
C SER A 48 24.92 -5.16 32.29
N ALA A 49 23.93 -5.61 31.52
CA ALA A 49 23.08 -6.76 31.82
C ALA A 49 23.22 -7.94 30.83
N PHE A 50 23.60 -7.69 29.57
CA PHE A 50 23.87 -8.73 28.57
C PHE A 50 25.37 -8.86 28.27
N THR A 51 25.80 -10.09 28.00
CA THR A 51 27.14 -10.33 27.46
C THR A 51 27.23 -9.79 26.02
N THR A 52 28.39 -9.26 25.62
CA THR A 52 28.65 -8.69 24.28
C THR A 52 28.15 -9.60 23.14
N LYS A 53 28.40 -10.91 23.24
CA LYS A 53 27.96 -11.91 22.25
C LYS A 53 26.43 -12.00 22.07
N ASN A 54 25.66 -11.79 23.15
CA ASN A 54 24.20 -11.83 23.09
C ASN A 54 23.65 -10.54 22.49
N LEU A 55 24.31 -9.39 22.70
CA LEU A 55 23.96 -8.13 22.07
C LEU A 55 24.21 -8.19 20.56
N ASP A 56 25.39 -8.66 20.13
CA ASP A 56 25.74 -8.78 18.70
C ASP A 56 24.77 -9.72 17.94
N LEU A 57 24.35 -10.81 18.58
CA LEU A 57 23.34 -11.73 18.02
C LEU A 57 21.95 -11.10 17.93
N LEU A 58 21.57 -10.30 18.94
CA LEU A 58 20.27 -9.63 18.97
C LEU A 58 20.19 -8.56 17.87
N GLU A 59 21.20 -7.68 17.80
CA GLU A 59 21.31 -6.65 16.75
C GLU A 59 21.40 -7.28 15.35
N GLY A 60 22.20 -8.34 15.18
CA GLY A 60 22.33 -9.01 13.89
C GLY A 60 21.04 -9.68 13.41
N ASN A 61 20.28 -10.29 14.32
CA ASN A 61 18.99 -10.91 13.98
C ASN A 61 17.90 -9.86 13.75
N GLU A 62 17.86 -8.80 14.58
CA GLU A 62 16.95 -7.67 14.42
C GLU A 62 17.16 -7.00 13.06
N LYS A 63 18.39 -6.58 12.76
CA LYS A 63 18.74 -5.96 11.49
C LYS A 63 18.38 -6.82 10.29
N LYS A 64 18.62 -8.13 10.36
CA LYS A 64 18.29 -9.05 9.26
C LYS A 64 16.78 -9.14 9.02
N VAL A 65 15.98 -9.21 10.09
CA VAL A 65 14.52 -9.24 9.99
C VAL A 65 14.00 -7.89 9.49
N ASN A 66 14.49 -6.79 10.04
CA ASN A 66 14.12 -5.43 9.66
C ASN A 66 14.43 -5.15 8.18
N ASP A 67 15.65 -5.44 7.71
CA ASP A 67 16.03 -5.26 6.30
C ASP A 67 15.09 -6.02 5.35
N GLN A 68 14.70 -7.25 5.72
CA GLN A 68 13.78 -8.07 4.93
C GLN A 68 12.34 -7.54 4.95
N VAL A 69 11.87 -7.11 6.12
CA VAL A 69 10.52 -6.56 6.33
C VAL A 69 10.41 -5.21 5.62
N THR A 70 11.30 -4.26 5.90
CA THR A 70 11.34 -2.93 5.27
C THR A 70 11.42 -3.02 3.74
N SER A 71 12.28 -3.89 3.19
CA SER A 71 12.38 -4.05 1.73
C SER A 71 11.08 -4.60 1.12
N THR A 72 10.48 -5.60 1.76
CA THR A 72 9.22 -6.19 1.29
C THR A 72 8.08 -5.18 1.36
N LEU A 73 7.94 -4.46 2.46
CA LEU A 73 6.89 -3.47 2.66
C LEU A 73 7.02 -2.30 1.68
N SER A 74 8.23 -1.79 1.47
CA SER A 74 8.50 -0.71 0.52
C SER A 74 8.14 -1.12 -0.92
N ASN A 75 8.47 -2.36 -1.30
CA ASN A 75 8.11 -2.90 -2.61
C ASN A 75 6.59 -3.04 -2.78
N ILE A 76 5.88 -3.56 -1.77
CA ILE A 76 4.42 -3.70 -1.82
C ILE A 76 3.76 -2.31 -1.89
N LEU A 77 4.23 -1.36 -1.08
CA LEU A 77 3.73 0.02 -1.07
C LEU A 77 3.85 0.66 -2.45
N THR A 78 5.03 0.56 -3.07
CA THR A 78 5.30 1.10 -4.41
C THR A 78 4.35 0.49 -5.45
N ARG A 79 4.10 -0.83 -5.38
CA ARG A 79 3.18 -1.50 -6.30
C ARG A 79 1.74 -1.03 -6.10
N ILE A 80 1.28 -0.90 -4.85
CA ILE A 80 -0.07 -0.39 -4.56
C ILE A 80 -0.23 1.05 -5.05
N GLU A 81 0.77 1.92 -4.86
CA GLU A 81 0.74 3.30 -5.36
C GLU A 81 0.67 3.36 -6.89
N THR A 82 1.44 2.50 -7.56
CA THR A 82 1.42 2.37 -9.01
C THR A 82 0.05 1.90 -9.51
N GLU A 83 -0.56 0.94 -8.82
CA GLU A 83 -1.84 0.37 -9.23
C GLU A 83 -3.00 1.36 -8.99
N ILE A 84 -3.00 2.05 -7.85
CA ILE A 84 -3.95 3.15 -7.60
C ILE A 84 -3.85 4.20 -8.72
N THR A 85 -2.62 4.61 -9.05
CA THR A 85 -2.40 5.61 -10.10
C THR A 85 -2.91 5.12 -11.45
N THR A 86 -2.64 3.87 -11.81
CA THR A 86 -3.10 3.25 -13.06
C THR A 86 -4.63 3.22 -13.12
N LEU A 87 -5.29 2.79 -12.05
CA LEU A 87 -6.74 2.73 -11.99
C LEU A 87 -7.37 4.13 -12.07
N GLU A 88 -6.85 5.10 -11.32
CA GLU A 88 -7.36 6.47 -11.29
C GLU A 88 -7.16 7.22 -12.62
N THR A 89 -6.00 7.05 -13.26
CA THR A 89 -5.61 7.87 -14.43
C THR A 89 -5.92 7.23 -15.78
N GLN A 90 -6.09 5.90 -15.82
CA GLN A 90 -6.34 5.17 -17.07
C GLN A 90 -7.71 4.49 -17.02
N SER A 91 -7.87 3.48 -16.16
CA SER A 91 -9.05 2.61 -16.20
C SER A 91 -10.34 3.37 -15.91
N LEU A 92 -10.35 4.19 -14.86
CA LEU A 92 -11.52 4.98 -14.50
C LEU A 92 -11.85 6.03 -15.56
N VAL A 93 -10.83 6.70 -16.10
CA VAL A 93 -10.99 7.72 -17.15
C VAL A 93 -11.56 7.10 -18.44
N GLU A 94 -11.07 5.93 -18.83
CA GLU A 94 -11.57 5.21 -19.99
C GLU A 94 -13.02 4.77 -19.80
N LEU A 95 -13.36 4.18 -18.65
CA LEU A 95 -14.72 3.77 -18.33
C LEU A 95 -15.69 4.96 -18.35
N GLU A 96 -15.31 6.10 -17.74
CA GLU A 96 -16.14 7.31 -17.74
C GLU A 96 -16.27 7.93 -19.15
N ARG A 97 -15.27 7.79 -20.01
CA ARG A 97 -15.33 8.26 -21.40
C ARG A 97 -16.29 7.40 -22.22
N GLU A 98 -16.20 6.08 -22.09
CA GLU A 98 -17.06 5.13 -22.82
C GLU A 98 -18.52 5.24 -22.38
N ASP A 99 -18.77 5.43 -21.08
CA ASP A 99 -20.11 5.67 -20.54
C ASP A 99 -20.74 6.94 -21.13
N LYS A 100 -19.97 8.04 -21.18
CA LYS A 100 -20.41 9.30 -21.83
C LYS A 100 -20.71 9.13 -23.31
N GLN A 101 -19.91 8.37 -24.05
CA GLN A 101 -20.13 8.12 -25.47
C GLN A 101 -21.42 7.32 -25.68
N THR A 102 -21.61 6.26 -24.91
CA THR A 102 -22.81 5.42 -24.95
C THR A 102 -24.07 6.26 -24.74
N HIS A 103 -24.09 7.09 -23.69
CA HIS A 103 -25.23 7.98 -23.42
C HIS A 103 -25.44 9.10 -24.45
N GLN A 104 -24.40 9.55 -25.16
CA GLN A 104 -24.55 10.51 -26.25
C GLN A 104 -25.15 9.87 -27.50
N GLU A 105 -24.80 8.62 -27.79
CA GLU A 105 -25.35 7.85 -28.92
C GLU A 105 -26.83 7.50 -28.69
N GLU A 106 -27.19 7.12 -27.46
CA GLU A 106 -28.57 6.90 -27.04
C GLU A 106 -29.44 8.15 -27.29
N LYS A 107 -28.99 9.31 -26.81
CA LYS A 107 -29.72 10.58 -27.01
C LYS A 107 -29.86 11.00 -28.46
N LYS A 108 -28.94 10.60 -29.33
CA LYS A 108 -29.00 10.89 -30.78
C LYS A 108 -29.95 9.95 -31.51
N ASN A 109 -30.09 8.71 -31.05
CA ASN A 109 -30.97 7.71 -31.67
C ASN A 109 -32.44 7.86 -31.22
N GLU A 110 -32.68 8.55 -30.11
CA GLU A 110 -34.02 8.87 -29.59
C GLU A 110 -34.58 10.21 -30.12
N ALA A 111 -33.79 11.00 -30.86
CA ALA A 111 -34.15 12.31 -31.44
C ALA A 111 -34.46 12.21 -32.94
#